data_AF-A0A5E6VAK6-F1
#
_entry.id   AF-A0A5E6VAK6-F1
#
_cell.length_a   1.000
_cell.length_b   1.000
_cell.length_c   1.000
_cell.angle_alpha   90.00
_cell.angle_beta   90.00
_cell.angle_gamma   90.00
#
_symmetry.space_group_name_H-M   'P 1'
#
loop_
_entity.id
_entity.type
_entity.pdbx_description
1 polymer ?
#
loop_
_entity_poly.entity_id
_entity_poly.type
_entity_poly.pdbx_seq_one_letter_code
_entity_poly.pdbx_strand_id
1 'polypeptide(L)'
;MSVDNIQRTVAEYYKIKISDLLSKRRSRSVARPRQVAMALSKELTNHSLPEIGDVFGGRDHTTVLHACRKINELKESDADIREDYKNLLRTLTT
;
A
#
# COMPACT_ATOMS: atom_id res chain seq x y z
N MET A 1 -5.42 11.67 8.11
CA MET A 1 -5.20 10.77 6.96
C MET A 1 -6.12 9.56 7.09
N SER A 2 -6.84 9.15 6.03
CA SER A 2 -7.69 7.96 6.04
C SER A 2 -7.15 6.88 5.09
N VAL A 3 -7.40 5.60 5.39
CA VAL A 3 -6.97 4.50 4.50
C VAL A 3 -7.64 4.58 3.12
N ASP A 4 -8.88 5.04 3.06
CA ASP A 4 -9.60 5.30 1.80
C ASP A 4 -8.89 6.36 0.93
N ASN A 5 -8.38 7.44 1.53
CA ASN A 5 -7.58 8.43 0.79
C ASN A 5 -6.28 7.80 0.25
N ILE A 6 -5.59 7.01 1.07
CA ILE A 6 -4.35 6.32 0.67
C ILE A 6 -4.62 5.36 -0.49
N GLN A 7 -5.70 4.58 -0.44
CA GLN A 7 -6.07 3.67 -1.52
C GLN A 7 -6.34 4.42 -2.83
N ARG A 8 -7.05 5.56 -2.78
CA ARG A 8 -7.29 6.41 -3.94
C ARG A 8 -6.00 6.94 -4.55
N THR A 9 -5.17 7.60 -3.74
CA THR A 9 -3.92 8.21 -4.20
C THR A 9 -2.96 7.17 -4.79
N VAL A 10 -2.82 6.01 -4.15
CA VAL A 10 -1.96 4.94 -4.67
C VAL A 10 -2.54 4.33 -5.95
N ALA A 11 -3.85 4.11 -6.02
CA ALA A 11 -4.48 3.59 -7.24
C ALA A 11 -4.28 4.54 -8.43
N GLU A 12 -4.47 5.84 -8.22
CA GLU A 12 -4.25 6.87 -9.22
C GLU A 12 -2.79 6.93 -9.68
N TYR A 13 -1.84 6.96 -8.74
CA TYR A 13 -0.40 7.01 -9.03
C TYR A 13 0.06 5.85 -9.92
N TYR A 14 -0.35 4.62 -9.58
CA TYR A 14 -0.01 3.42 -10.34
C TYR A 14 -0.94 3.15 -11.54
N LYS A 15 -1.91 4.04 -11.80
CA LYS A 15 -2.89 3.92 -12.90
C LYS A 15 -3.67 2.60 -12.87
N ILE A 16 -4.10 2.19 -11.68
CA ILE A 16 -4.96 1.01 -11.45
C ILE A 16 -6.27 1.42 -10.80
N LYS A 17 -7.26 0.52 -10.75
CA LYS A 17 -8.51 0.79 -10.06
C LYS A 17 -8.37 0.47 -8.57
N ILE A 18 -9.14 1.16 -7.71
CA ILE A 18 -9.24 0.80 -6.29
C ILE A 18 -9.68 -0.67 -6.13
N SER A 19 -10.60 -1.14 -6.98
CA SER A 19 -11.01 -2.55 -7.00
C SER A 19 -9.84 -3.51 -7.25
N ASP A 20 -8.79 -3.10 -7.95
CA ASP A 20 -7.59 -3.93 -8.11
C ASP A 20 -6.84 -4.05 -6.76
N LEU A 21 -6.72 -2.97 -5.99
CA LEU A 21 -6.15 -3.00 -4.63
C LEU A 21 -6.93 -3.93 -3.69
N LEU A 22 -8.25 -4.04 -3.85
CA LEU A 22 -9.10 -4.92 -3.04
C LEU A 22 -9.11 -6.37 -3.56
N SER A 23 -8.95 -6.58 -4.87
CA SER A 23 -9.03 -7.90 -5.52
C SER A 23 -8.02 -8.91 -4.99
N LYS A 24 -8.27 -10.22 -5.11
CA LYS A 24 -7.30 -11.27 -4.77
C LYS A 24 -6.17 -11.44 -5.81
N ARG A 25 -6.14 -10.64 -6.88
CA ARG A 25 -5.15 -10.74 -7.98
C ARG A 25 -3.73 -10.50 -7.46
N ARG A 26 -2.82 -11.41 -7.83
CA ARG A 26 -1.42 -11.44 -7.37
C ARG A 26 -0.39 -11.01 -8.44
N SER A 27 -0.85 -10.56 -9.62
CA SER A 27 0.06 -10.02 -10.64
C SER A 27 0.90 -8.88 -10.04
N ARG A 28 2.18 -8.81 -10.39
CA ARG A 28 3.11 -7.82 -9.80
C ARG A 28 2.59 -6.38 -9.99
N SER A 29 1.97 -6.11 -11.14
CA SER A 29 1.31 -4.84 -11.50
C SER A 29 0.18 -4.40 -10.55
N VAL A 30 -0.33 -5.28 -9.70
CA VAL A 30 -1.31 -4.94 -8.66
C VAL A 30 -0.81 -5.22 -7.26
N ALA A 31 -0.10 -6.34 -7.09
CA ALA A 31 0.42 -6.74 -5.80
C ALA A 31 1.39 -5.71 -5.23
N ARG A 32 2.24 -5.08 -6.05
CA ARG A 32 3.17 -4.05 -5.61
C ARG A 32 2.45 -2.76 -5.18
N PRO A 33 1.58 -2.14 -5.99
CA PRO A 33 0.77 -1.01 -5.55
C PRO A 33 -0.01 -1.28 -4.26
N ARG A 34 -0.60 -2.48 -4.13
CA ARG A 34 -1.32 -2.88 -2.90
C ARG A 34 -0.42 -2.95 -1.68
N GLN A 35 0.77 -3.52 -1.80
CA GLN A 35 1.72 -3.59 -0.70
C GLN A 35 2.21 -2.20 -0.29
N VAL A 36 2.44 -1.31 -1.26
CA VAL A 36 2.77 0.10 -1.01
C VAL A 36 1.63 0.78 -0.25
N ALA A 37 0.38 0.63 -0.69
CA ALA A 37 -0.77 1.20 0.00
C ALA A 37 -0.93 0.67 1.44
N MET A 38 -0.69 -0.61 1.68
CA MET A 38 -0.70 -1.20 3.02
C MET A 38 0.41 -0.62 3.92
N ALA A 39 1.63 -0.51 3.39
CA ALA A 39 2.76 0.04 4.12
C ALA A 39 2.51 1.52 4.50
N LEU A 40 2.05 2.33 3.54
CA LEU A 40 1.66 3.73 3.78
C LEU A 40 0.50 3.83 4.77
N SER A 41 -0.49 2.93 4.70
CA SER A 41 -1.59 2.89 5.68
C SER A 41 -1.08 2.62 7.09
N LYS A 42 -0.07 1.74 7.22
CA LYS A 42 0.53 1.45 8.52
C LYS A 42 1.38 2.60 9.07
N GLU A 43 2.03 3.36 8.19
CA GLU A 43 2.88 4.51 8.56
C GLU A 43 2.07 5.78 8.87
N LEU A 44 1.00 6.04 8.10
CA LEU A 44 0.28 7.32 8.12
C LEU A 44 -1.03 7.30 8.91
N THR A 45 -1.39 6.15 9.50
CA THR A 45 -2.61 6.00 10.29
C THR A 45 -2.37 5.20 11.56
N ASN A 46 -3.29 5.32 12.52
CA ASN A 46 -3.27 4.56 13.76
C ASN A 46 -3.92 3.16 13.64
N HIS A 47 -4.32 2.75 12.43
CA HIS A 47 -4.94 1.44 12.24
C HIS A 47 -3.97 0.29 12.55
N SER A 48 -4.50 -0.73 13.20
CA SER A 48 -3.85 -2.00 13.46
C SER A 48 -3.70 -2.83 12.17
N LEU A 49 -2.83 -3.84 12.20
CA LEU A 49 -2.65 -4.73 11.04
C LEU A 49 -3.95 -5.47 10.63
N PRO A 50 -4.79 -5.95 11.58
CA PRO A 50 -6.10 -6.50 11.23
C PRO A 50 -7.02 -5.49 10.56
N GLU A 51 -7.16 -4.28 11.10
CA GLU A 51 -8.04 -3.25 10.51
C GLU A 51 -7.61 -2.86 9.10
N ILE A 52 -6.29 -2.74 8.87
CA ILE A 52 -5.75 -2.53 7.52
C ILE A 52 -6.09 -3.74 6.64
N GLY A 53 -5.93 -4.96 7.14
CA GLY A 53 -6.30 -6.18 6.42
C GLY A 53 -7.75 -6.16 5.92
N ASP A 54 -8.68 -5.78 6.79
CA ASP A 54 -10.11 -5.72 6.50
C ASP A 54 -10.44 -4.74 5.38
N VAL A 55 -9.91 -3.51 5.45
CA VAL A 55 -10.15 -2.47 4.43
C VAL A 55 -9.45 -2.76 3.11
N PHE A 56 -8.43 -3.63 3.08
CA PHE A 56 -7.84 -4.16 1.86
C PHE A 56 -8.49 -5.48 1.44
N GLY A 57 -9.81 -5.61 1.56
CA GLY A 57 -10.57 -6.75 1.03
C GLY A 57 -10.51 -8.00 1.90
N GLY A 58 -10.55 -7.84 3.23
CA GLY A 58 -10.59 -8.95 4.19
C GLY A 58 -9.32 -9.80 4.19
N ARG A 59 -8.17 -9.17 4.08
CA ARG A 59 -6.86 -9.84 4.09
C ARG A 59 -6.39 -10.10 5.51
N ASP A 60 -5.74 -11.24 5.71
CA ASP A 60 -5.16 -11.55 7.01
C ASP A 60 -4.08 -10.53 7.42
N HIS A 61 -4.02 -10.21 8.71
CA HIS A 61 -3.07 -9.27 9.29
C HIS A 61 -1.60 -9.61 8.97
N THR A 62 -1.25 -10.90 8.84
CA THR A 62 0.10 -11.33 8.43
C THR A 62 0.41 -10.94 6.98
N THR A 63 -0.60 -10.81 6.12
CA THR A 63 -0.43 -10.28 4.75
C THR A 63 0.00 -8.82 4.78
N VAL A 64 -0.58 -8.02 5.68
CA VAL A 64 -0.21 -6.62 5.88
C VAL A 64 1.20 -6.53 6.46
N LEU A 65 1.52 -7.35 7.46
CA LEU A 65 2.87 -7.43 8.02
C LEU A 65 3.92 -7.76 6.94
N HIS A 66 3.64 -8.76 6.11
CA HIS A 66 4.50 -9.14 4.99
C HIS A 66 4.62 -8.00 3.97
N ALA A 67 3.54 -7.29 3.66
CA ALA A 67 3.59 -6.11 2.79
C ALA A 67 4.53 -5.04 3.32
N CYS A 68 4.41 -4.67 4.60
CA CYS A 68 5.28 -3.67 5.23
C CYS A 68 6.76 -4.07 5.15
N ARG A 69 7.09 -5.31 5.52
CA ARG A 69 8.47 -5.84 5.42
C ARG A 69 8.98 -5.80 3.99
N LYS A 70 8.17 -6.28 3.04
CA LYS A 70 8.56 -6.33 1.63
C LYS A 70 8.80 -4.95 1.04
N ILE A 71 7.99 -3.96 1.38
CA ILE A 71 8.20 -2.58 0.91
C ILE A 71 9.44 -1.96 1.55
N ASN A 72 9.73 -2.24 2.83
CA ASN A 72 10.97 -1.79 3.44
C ASN A 72 12.21 -2.35 2.73
N GLU A 73 12.25 -3.66 2.45
CA GLU A 73 13.33 -4.27 1.66
C GLU A 73 13.47 -3.67 0.25
N LEU A 74 12.34 -3.41 -0.42
CA LEU A 74 12.36 -2.86 -1.78
C LEU A 74 12.78 -1.39 -1.79
N LYS A 75 12.44 -0.59 -0.78
CA LYS A 75 12.95 0.79 -0.68
C LYS A 75 14.48 0.85 -0.57
N GLU A 76 15.12 -0.21 -0.08
CA GLU A 76 16.59 -0.29 -0.02
C GLU A 76 17.17 -0.74 -1.37
N SER A 77 16.56 -1.75 -1.99
CA SER A 77 17.12 -2.47 -3.15
C SER A 77 16.62 -2.01 -4.52
N ASP A 78 15.51 -1.27 -4.60
CA ASP A 78 14.83 -0.87 -5.83
C ASP A 78 14.60 0.65 -5.82
N ALA A 79 15.27 1.34 -6.75
CA ALA A 79 15.24 2.80 -6.82
C ALA A 79 13.86 3.34 -7.22
N ASP A 80 13.13 2.62 -8.07
CA ASP A 80 11.81 3.03 -8.54
C ASP A 80 10.82 2.94 -7.38
N ILE A 81 10.84 1.83 -6.62
CA ILE A 81 9.97 1.68 -5.44
C ILE A 81 10.28 2.72 -4.37
N ARG A 82 11.56 3.05 -4.16
CA ARG A 82 11.98 4.08 -3.20
C ARG A 82 11.44 5.45 -3.60
N GLU A 83 11.54 5.82 -4.87
CA GLU A 83 11.06 7.10 -5.38
C GLU A 83 9.53 7.16 -5.37
N ASP A 84 8.85 6.08 -5.78
CA ASP A 84 7.39 5.97 -5.71
C ASP A 84 6.88 6.15 -4.28
N TYR A 85 7.51 5.49 -3.31
CA TYR A 85 7.14 5.61 -1.90
C TYR A 85 7.29 7.03 -1.40
N LYS A 86 8.41 7.67 -1.72
CA LYS A 86 8.70 9.06 -1.32
C LYS A 86 7.70 10.04 -1.93
N ASN A 87 7.36 9.86 -3.20
CA ASN A 87 6.38 10.72 -3.88
C ASN A 87 4.99 10.56 -3.28
N LEU A 88 4.53 9.33 -3.09
CA LEU A 88 3.25 9.03 -2.46
C LEU A 88 3.17 9.56 -1.02
N LEU A 89 4.23 9.36 -0.23
CA LEU A 89 4.33 9.88 1.13
C LEU A 89 4.16 11.40 1.14
N ARG A 90 4.92 12.11 0.29
CA ARG A 90 4.82 13.57 0.17
C ARG A 90 3.42 14.02 -0.23
N THR A 91 2.80 13.39 -1.24
CA THR A 91 1.45 13.72 -1.70
C THR A 91 0.40 13.50 -0.61
N LEU A 92 0.59 12.51 0.26
CA LEU A 92 -0.35 12.22 1.34
C LEU A 92 -0.13 13.13 2.56
N THR A 93 1.08 13.64 2.81
CA THR A 93 1.35 14.49 3.97
C THR A 93 1.22 15.99 3.70
N THR A 94 0.93 16.38 2.45
CA THR A 94 0.68 17.76 2.05
C THR A 94 -0.81 18.05 2.11
#